data_AF-A0A562M6U5-F1
#
_entry.id   AF-A0A562M6U5-F1
#
_cell.length_a   1.000
_cell.length_b   1.000
_cell.length_c   1.000
_cell.angle_alpha   90.00
_cell.angle_beta   90.00
_cell.angle_gamma   90.00
#
_symmetry.space_group_name_H-M   'P 1'
#
loop_
_entity.id
_entity.type
_entity.pdbx_description
1 polymer ?
#
loop_
_entity_poly.entity_id
_entity_poly.type
_entity_poly.pdbx_seq_one_letter_code
_entity_poly.pdbx_strand_id
1 'polypeptide(L)'
;MSDYFTEMNIALKEVTDEYGIMNLISIQKFYEDSYWERLASLSFFNKLYDEYRYHFLYEIQGLSSQIHFGIASSILFRDKISIKTGSPNVYNHRYTFMIESTIHCIYSFWNRVGLVLNTYLKNPKELKKTYFATVVPQLLIDHPALKEDKFYKWICKVKIDIEKLERNEFAHNNSLIMQNFLPKNNGRENFKELLKMPNLLLIHNKIIVEEIYNLVELVEKLETLI
;
A
#
# COMPACT_ATOMS: atom_id res chain seq x y z
N MET A 1 9.46 31.22 -2.92
CA MET A 1 9.51 29.74 -2.93
C MET A 1 8.62 29.12 -1.83
N SER A 2 8.18 29.87 -0.80
CA SER A 2 7.21 29.43 0.22
C SER A 2 5.79 29.24 -0.31
N ASP A 3 5.33 30.14 -1.18
CA ASP A 3 3.90 30.26 -1.49
C ASP A 3 3.38 29.06 -2.31
N TYR A 4 4.20 28.55 -3.23
CA TYR A 4 3.90 27.34 -4.00
C TYR A 4 3.74 26.10 -3.12
N PHE A 5 4.62 25.89 -2.13
CA PHE A 5 4.50 24.74 -1.23
C PHE A 5 3.28 24.88 -0.32
N THR A 6 2.97 26.09 0.11
CA THR A 6 1.76 26.39 0.89
C THR A 6 0.49 26.07 0.09
N GLU A 7 0.39 26.55 -1.15
CA GLU A 7 -0.75 26.28 -2.04
C GLU A 7 -0.90 24.78 -2.34
N MET A 8 0.20 24.09 -2.61
CA MET A 8 0.18 22.64 -2.85
C MET A 8 -0.27 21.87 -1.61
N ASN A 9 0.20 22.25 -0.42
CA ASN A 9 -0.21 21.63 0.84
C ASN A 9 -1.69 21.87 1.14
N ILE A 10 -2.21 23.06 0.84
CA ILE A 10 -3.64 23.37 0.95
C ILE A 10 -4.45 22.47 0.02
N ALA A 11 -4.08 22.40 -1.27
CA ALA A 11 -4.77 21.56 -2.24
C ALA A 11 -4.73 20.06 -1.88
N LEU A 12 -3.59 19.58 -1.36
CA LEU A 12 -3.46 18.20 -0.87
C LEU A 12 -4.38 17.96 0.32
N LYS A 13 -4.44 18.90 1.25
CA LYS A 13 -5.33 18.81 2.42
C LYS A 13 -6.80 18.77 2.01
N GLU A 14 -7.21 19.62 1.07
CA GLU A 14 -8.58 19.64 0.55
C GLU A 14 -8.98 18.29 -0.05
N VAL A 15 -8.11 17.68 -0.88
CA VAL A 15 -8.35 16.34 -1.45
C VAL A 15 -8.37 15.26 -0.37
N THR A 16 -7.45 15.34 0.59
CA THR A 16 -7.41 14.43 1.74
C THR A 16 -8.74 14.47 2.50
N ASP A 17 -9.26 15.66 2.80
CA ASP A 17 -10.49 15.85 3.56
C ASP A 17 -11.71 15.40 2.74
N GLU A 18 -11.78 15.73 1.44
CA GLU A 18 -12.88 15.35 0.54
C GLU A 18 -13.03 13.83 0.39
N TYR A 19 -11.92 13.12 0.18
CA TYR A 19 -11.94 11.68 -0.10
C TYR A 19 -11.71 10.82 1.14
N GLY A 20 -11.53 11.43 2.31
CA GLY A 20 -11.18 10.74 3.55
C GLY A 20 -9.86 9.97 3.43
N ILE A 21 -8.88 10.53 2.73
CA ILE A 21 -7.56 9.91 2.56
C ILE A 21 -6.76 10.24 3.80
N MET A 22 -6.46 9.24 4.62
CA MET A 22 -5.61 9.43 5.80
C MET A 22 -4.40 8.51 5.71
N ASN A 23 -3.34 8.84 6.43
CA ASN A 23 -2.23 7.93 6.70
C ASN A 23 -2.26 7.52 8.18
N LEU A 24 -1.44 6.54 8.55
CA LEU A 24 -1.40 6.02 9.91
C LEU A 24 -1.03 7.08 10.97
N ILE A 25 -0.17 8.06 10.63
CA ILE A 25 0.23 9.15 11.54
C ILE A 25 -0.97 10.05 11.85
N SER A 26 -1.78 10.37 10.83
CA SER A 26 -2.98 11.18 11.00
C SER A 26 -3.98 10.53 11.96
N ILE A 27 -4.19 9.21 11.86
CA ILE A 27 -5.06 8.45 12.76
C ILE A 27 -4.55 8.43 14.20
N GLN A 28 -3.24 8.24 14.41
CA GLN A 28 -2.67 8.13 15.76
C GLN A 28 -2.95 9.36 16.64
N LYS A 29 -3.10 10.55 16.05
CA LYS A 29 -3.42 11.78 16.80
C LYS A 29 -4.82 11.78 17.41
N PHE A 30 -5.71 10.88 16.98
CA PHE A 30 -7.12 10.87 17.38
C PHE A 30 -7.50 9.75 18.37
N TYR A 31 -6.66 8.75 18.59
CA TYR A 31 -6.99 7.58 19.44
C TYR A 31 -5.97 7.43 20.59
N GLU A 32 -6.46 7.51 21.84
CA GLU A 32 -5.74 7.04 23.04
C GLU A 32 -5.68 5.49 23.03
N ASP A 33 -4.66 4.88 23.63
CA ASP A 33 -4.29 3.44 23.50
C ASP A 33 -3.91 3.00 22.08
N SER A 34 -2.79 3.54 21.59
CA SER A 34 -2.38 3.32 20.20
C SER A 34 -1.94 1.88 19.95
N TYR A 35 -2.44 1.30 18.86
CA TYR A 35 -2.00 0.01 18.34
C TYR A 35 -0.46 -0.09 18.15
N TRP A 36 0.25 1.05 18.09
CA TRP A 36 1.71 1.12 18.07
C TRP A 36 2.37 0.60 19.34
N GLU A 37 1.78 0.86 20.51
CA GLU A 37 2.31 0.39 21.80
C GLU A 37 2.10 -1.11 21.93
N ARG A 38 0.90 -1.59 21.60
CA ARG A 38 0.60 -3.02 21.50
C ARG A 38 1.58 -3.71 20.56
N LEU A 39 1.76 -3.19 19.35
CA LEU A 39 2.75 -3.72 18.42
C LEU A 39 4.14 -3.74 19.06
N ALA A 40 4.65 -2.63 19.58
CA ALA A 40 5.99 -2.52 20.15
C ALA A 40 6.27 -3.53 21.28
N SER A 41 5.23 -4.00 21.97
CA SER A 41 5.34 -5.01 23.03
C SER A 41 5.48 -6.46 22.53
N LEU A 42 5.25 -6.72 21.23
CA LEU A 42 5.24 -8.07 20.68
C LEU A 42 6.63 -8.67 20.54
N SER A 43 6.73 -9.99 20.75
CA SER A 43 8.03 -10.68 20.82
C SER A 43 8.77 -10.66 19.48
N PHE A 44 8.07 -10.52 18.35
CA PHE A 44 8.74 -10.41 17.04
C PHE A 44 9.66 -9.20 16.90
N PHE A 45 9.42 -8.11 17.64
CA PHE A 45 10.36 -7.00 17.64
C PHE A 45 11.72 -7.46 18.14
N ASN A 46 11.75 -8.25 19.20
CA ASN A 46 12.98 -8.89 19.69
C ASN A 46 13.57 -9.88 18.67
N LYS A 47 12.72 -10.66 17.97
CA LYS A 47 13.16 -11.63 16.93
C LYS A 47 13.84 -10.96 15.72
N LEU A 48 13.53 -9.70 15.42
CA LEU A 48 14.10 -8.94 14.31
C LEU A 48 15.13 -7.87 14.76
N TYR A 49 15.29 -7.64 16.06
CA TYR A 49 16.12 -6.54 16.59
C TYR A 49 17.60 -6.85 16.73
N ASP A 50 18.01 -8.11 16.65
CA ASP A 50 19.41 -8.50 16.85
C ASP A 50 20.24 -8.19 15.59
N GLU A 51 20.61 -6.90 15.44
CA GLU A 51 21.95 -6.40 15.05
C GLU A 51 21.95 -4.94 14.53
N TYR A 52 20.82 -4.30 14.12
CA TYR A 52 20.88 -3.00 13.41
C TYR A 52 19.75 -1.97 13.63
N ARG A 53 19.14 -1.86 14.82
CA ARG A 53 18.16 -0.77 15.16
C ARG A 53 17.01 -0.59 14.12
N TYR A 54 16.57 -1.68 13.49
CA TYR A 54 15.52 -1.64 12.48
C TYR A 54 14.14 -1.45 13.12
N HIS A 55 13.41 -0.38 12.75
CA HIS A 55 12.10 -0.09 13.32
C HIS A 55 11.00 -0.32 12.28
N PHE A 56 10.51 -1.58 12.20
CA PHE A 56 9.40 -1.96 11.32
C PHE A 56 8.24 -0.95 11.38
N LEU A 57 7.91 -0.48 12.58
CA LEU A 57 6.85 0.50 12.81
C LEU A 57 7.08 1.81 12.03
N TYR A 58 8.33 2.32 12.03
CA TYR A 58 8.67 3.52 11.28
C TYR A 58 8.57 3.31 9.77
N GLU A 59 8.98 2.15 9.27
CA GLU A 59 8.87 1.85 7.85
C GLU A 59 7.41 1.77 7.38
N ILE A 60 6.54 1.07 8.12
CA ILE A 60 5.13 1.00 7.73
C ILE A 60 4.43 2.36 7.84
N GLN A 61 4.83 3.23 8.79
CA GLN A 61 4.37 4.63 8.85
C GLN A 61 4.83 5.44 7.64
N GLY A 62 6.12 5.33 7.28
CA GLY A 62 6.69 6.02 6.13
C GLY A 62 6.02 5.59 4.82
N LEU A 63 5.84 4.28 4.62
CA LEU A 63 5.17 3.72 3.45
C LEU A 63 3.70 4.15 3.39
N SER A 64 2.96 4.11 4.51
CA SER A 64 1.59 4.63 4.56
C SER A 64 1.51 6.10 4.16
N SER A 65 2.45 6.93 4.62
CA SER A 65 2.51 8.36 4.27
C SER A 65 2.77 8.57 2.78
N GLN A 66 3.65 7.77 2.18
CA GLN A 66 3.93 7.81 0.74
C GLN A 66 2.71 7.38 -0.09
N ILE A 67 1.99 6.33 0.33
CA ILE A 67 0.76 5.88 -0.33
C ILE A 67 -0.28 6.99 -0.32
N HIS A 68 -0.54 7.56 0.86
CA HIS A 68 -1.48 8.68 1.02
C HIS A 68 -1.13 9.85 0.10
N PHE A 69 0.12 10.31 0.12
CA PHE A 69 0.58 11.42 -0.70
C PHE A 69 0.42 11.13 -2.20
N GLY A 70 0.76 9.92 -2.64
CA GLY A 70 0.66 9.50 -4.03
C GLY A 70 -0.79 9.45 -4.54
N ILE A 71 -1.73 9.00 -3.71
CA ILE A 71 -3.17 8.99 -4.04
C ILE A 71 -3.70 10.42 -4.16
N ALA A 72 -3.46 11.26 -3.15
CA ALA A 72 -3.91 12.65 -3.15
C ALA A 72 -3.36 13.41 -4.37
N SER A 73 -2.07 13.23 -4.66
CA SER A 73 -1.43 13.82 -5.85
C SER A 73 -2.04 13.30 -7.16
N SER A 74 -2.36 12.00 -7.24
CA SER A 74 -3.00 11.42 -8.42
C SER A 74 -4.38 12.03 -8.67
N ILE A 75 -5.17 12.23 -7.61
CA ILE A 75 -6.48 12.91 -7.72
C ILE A 75 -6.30 14.35 -8.19
N LEU A 76 -5.38 15.12 -7.58
CA LEU A 76 -5.09 16.49 -7.98
C LEU A 76 -4.65 16.65 -9.43
N PHE A 77 -3.89 15.69 -9.96
CA PHE A 77 -3.39 15.76 -11.34
C PHE A 77 -4.40 15.24 -12.36
N ARG A 78 -5.37 14.42 -11.93
CA ARG A 78 -6.33 13.74 -12.81
C ARG A 78 -7.01 14.70 -13.79
N ASP A 79 -7.53 15.82 -13.30
CA ASP A 79 -8.27 16.78 -14.14
C ASP A 79 -7.36 17.67 -14.99
N LYS A 80 -6.06 17.63 -14.73
CA LYS A 80 -5.04 18.43 -15.45
C LYS A 80 -4.40 17.65 -16.60
N ILE A 81 -4.62 16.34 -16.69
CA ILE A 81 -4.01 15.52 -17.74
C ILE A 81 -4.68 15.79 -19.09
N SER A 82 -3.92 15.72 -20.17
CA SER A 82 -4.46 15.74 -21.52
C SER A 82 -5.10 14.38 -21.84
N ILE A 83 -6.36 14.41 -22.27
CA ILE A 83 -7.07 13.24 -22.82
C ILE A 83 -6.86 13.07 -24.33
N LYS A 84 -6.14 14.00 -24.98
CA LYS A 84 -5.94 14.01 -26.43
C LYS A 84 -4.80 13.05 -26.80
N THR A 85 -5.12 12.02 -27.56
CA THR A 85 -4.16 11.05 -28.09
C THR A 85 -3.01 11.75 -28.83
N GLY A 86 -1.77 11.33 -28.56
CA GLY A 86 -0.57 11.91 -29.17
C GLY A 86 -0.24 13.35 -28.74
N SER A 87 -0.90 13.88 -27.71
CA SER A 87 -0.62 15.23 -27.19
C SER A 87 -0.63 15.27 -25.66
N PRO A 88 0.28 14.53 -24.98
CA PRO A 88 0.39 14.59 -23.53
C PRO A 88 0.87 15.96 -23.06
N ASN A 89 0.49 16.33 -21.84
CA ASN A 89 1.10 17.43 -21.11
C ASN A 89 1.92 16.90 -19.93
N VAL A 90 2.57 17.81 -19.19
CA VAL A 90 3.40 17.46 -18.02
C VAL A 90 2.62 16.70 -16.93
N TYR A 91 1.30 16.93 -16.81
CA TYR A 91 0.47 16.28 -15.81
C TYR A 91 0.19 14.82 -16.15
N ASN A 92 0.15 14.42 -17.43
CA ASN A 92 0.08 13.01 -17.81
C ASN A 92 1.24 12.22 -17.18
N HIS A 93 2.49 12.70 -17.33
CA HIS A 93 3.67 12.04 -16.77
C HIS A 93 3.67 12.01 -15.23
N ARG A 94 3.31 13.13 -14.60
CA ARG A 94 3.22 13.20 -13.14
C ARG A 94 2.16 12.27 -12.58
N TYR A 95 0.99 12.20 -13.21
CA TYR A 95 -0.09 11.30 -12.82
C TYR A 95 0.34 9.84 -12.88
N THR A 96 0.95 9.41 -13.99
CA THR A 96 1.41 8.01 -14.13
C THR A 96 2.52 7.66 -13.16
N PHE A 97 3.47 8.57 -12.96
CA PHE A 97 4.54 8.39 -11.99
C PHE A 97 3.98 8.24 -10.56
N MET A 98 2.99 9.06 -10.18
CA MET A 98 2.37 8.97 -8.86
C MET A 98 1.61 7.65 -8.67
N ILE A 99 0.86 7.19 -9.67
CA ILE A 99 0.19 5.88 -9.60
C ILE A 99 1.23 4.76 -9.43
N GLU A 100 2.27 4.75 -10.26
CA GLU A 100 3.34 3.75 -10.20
C GLU A 100 4.00 3.70 -8.83
N SER A 101 4.47 4.85 -8.36
CA SER A 101 5.12 4.97 -7.07
C SER A 101 4.19 4.52 -5.94
N THR A 102 2.91 4.88 -6.00
CA THR A 102 1.90 4.48 -5.00
C THR A 102 1.72 2.97 -4.96
N ILE A 103 1.57 2.32 -6.12
CA ILE A 103 1.44 0.86 -6.21
C ILE A 103 2.68 0.17 -5.65
N HIS A 104 3.88 0.63 -6.01
CA HIS A 104 5.12 0.10 -5.46
C HIS A 104 5.19 0.26 -3.93
N CYS A 105 4.69 1.39 -3.40
CA CYS A 105 4.61 1.59 -1.96
C CYS A 105 3.60 0.64 -1.30
N ILE A 106 2.42 0.40 -1.90
CA ILE A 106 1.43 -0.59 -1.41
C ILE A 106 2.06 -1.99 -1.34
N TYR A 107 2.73 -2.43 -2.40
CA TYR A 107 3.42 -3.72 -2.40
C TYR A 107 4.53 -3.79 -1.35
N SER A 108 5.32 -2.73 -1.23
CA SER A 108 6.39 -2.64 -0.24
C SER A 108 5.82 -2.72 1.18
N PHE A 109 4.73 -2.01 1.46
CA PHE A 109 4.01 -2.06 2.74
C PHE A 109 3.63 -3.49 3.09
N TRP A 110 2.93 -4.20 2.20
CA TRP A 110 2.48 -5.55 2.48
C TRP A 110 3.62 -6.57 2.53
N ASN A 111 4.70 -6.39 1.76
CA ASN A 111 5.89 -7.22 1.92
C ASN A 111 6.58 -7.00 3.28
N ARG A 112 6.57 -5.78 3.83
CA ARG A 112 7.02 -5.55 5.21
C ARG A 112 6.14 -6.29 6.21
N VAL A 113 4.82 -6.28 6.03
CA VAL A 113 3.91 -7.11 6.84
C VAL A 113 4.25 -8.60 6.68
N GLY A 114 4.55 -9.05 5.47
CA GLY A 114 5.00 -10.42 5.18
C GLY A 114 6.27 -10.81 5.95
N LEU A 115 7.22 -9.89 6.13
CA LEU A 115 8.42 -10.14 6.95
C LEU A 115 8.07 -10.39 8.42
N VAL A 116 7.13 -9.64 8.97
CA VAL A 116 6.67 -9.87 10.36
C VAL A 116 6.02 -11.24 10.48
N LEU A 117 5.06 -11.54 9.60
CA LEU A 117 4.37 -12.82 9.58
C LEU A 117 5.32 -14.01 9.37
N ASN A 118 6.41 -13.82 8.62
CA ASN A 118 7.42 -14.86 8.39
C ASN A 118 8.12 -15.32 9.69
N THR A 119 8.21 -14.46 10.71
CA THR A 119 8.80 -14.81 12.01
C THR A 119 7.95 -15.80 12.82
N TYR A 120 6.69 -15.98 12.44
CA TYR A 120 5.74 -16.89 13.08
C TYR A 120 5.58 -18.21 12.31
N LEU A 121 6.29 -18.40 11.20
CA LEU A 121 6.31 -19.68 10.50
C LEU A 121 7.13 -20.71 11.29
N LYS A 122 6.75 -21.98 11.21
CA LYS A 122 7.52 -23.10 11.78
C LYS A 122 8.91 -23.17 11.15
N ASN A 123 8.98 -22.89 9.85
CA ASN A 123 10.23 -22.77 9.09
C ASN A 123 10.27 -21.42 8.36
N PRO A 124 10.83 -20.36 8.98
CA PRO A 124 10.92 -19.05 8.36
C PRO A 124 11.63 -19.08 7.01
N LYS A 125 11.08 -18.36 6.03
CA LYS A 125 11.70 -18.19 4.71
C LYS A 125 12.87 -17.20 4.81
N GLU A 126 13.84 -17.32 3.90
CA GLU A 126 14.91 -16.33 3.75
C GLU A 126 14.33 -14.93 3.46
N LEU A 127 14.94 -13.88 4.01
CA LEU A 127 14.49 -12.49 3.84
C LEU A 127 14.31 -12.12 2.36
N LYS A 128 15.24 -12.52 1.49
CA LYS A 128 15.21 -12.26 0.03
C LYS A 128 14.04 -12.95 -0.69
N LYS A 129 13.43 -13.96 -0.07
CA LYS A 129 12.32 -14.76 -0.60
C LYS A 129 11.00 -14.52 0.16
N THR A 130 10.99 -13.55 1.07
CA THR A 130 9.82 -13.26 1.89
C THR A 130 8.90 -12.30 1.16
N TYR A 131 7.84 -12.86 0.60
CA TYR A 131 6.79 -12.12 -0.08
C TYR A 131 5.48 -12.33 0.67
N PHE A 132 4.69 -11.26 0.81
CA PHE A 132 3.39 -11.35 1.48
C PHE A 132 2.52 -12.47 0.92
N ALA A 133 2.47 -12.59 -0.41
CA ALA A 133 1.71 -13.60 -1.14
C ALA A 133 2.11 -15.05 -0.80
N THR A 134 3.37 -15.29 -0.41
CA THR A 134 3.88 -16.64 -0.09
C THR A 134 3.82 -16.96 1.39
N VAL A 135 3.91 -15.93 2.26
CA VAL A 135 3.85 -16.10 3.71
C VAL A 135 2.42 -16.38 4.18
N VAL A 136 1.42 -15.65 3.67
CA VAL A 136 0.03 -15.79 4.11
C VAL A 136 -0.49 -17.22 3.99
N PRO A 137 -0.36 -17.92 2.84
CA PRO A 137 -0.79 -19.33 2.75
C PRO A 137 0.02 -20.27 3.66
N GLN A 138 1.31 -19.98 3.88
CA GLN A 138 2.17 -20.80 4.73
C GLN A 138 1.74 -20.74 6.20
N LEU A 139 1.22 -19.60 6.68
CA LEU A 139 0.70 -19.47 8.05
C LEU A 139 -0.38 -20.51 8.34
N LEU A 140 -1.31 -20.75 7.42
CA LEU A 140 -2.37 -21.76 7.62
C LEU A 140 -1.83 -23.20 7.59
N ILE A 141 -0.82 -23.46 6.77
CA ILE A 141 -0.16 -24.78 6.74
C ILE A 141 0.52 -25.05 8.08
N ASP A 142 1.25 -24.05 8.60
CA ASP A 142 1.99 -24.18 9.85
C ASP A 142 1.05 -24.18 11.07
N HIS A 143 -0.04 -23.40 11.00
CA HIS A 143 -1.02 -23.19 12.06
C HIS A 143 -2.47 -23.42 11.57
N PRO A 144 -2.92 -24.68 11.44
CA PRO A 144 -4.24 -25.01 10.89
C PRO A 144 -5.43 -24.43 11.68
N ALA A 145 -5.23 -24.09 12.97
CA ALA A 145 -6.24 -23.46 13.81
C ALA A 145 -6.71 -22.09 13.28
N LEU A 146 -5.93 -21.43 12.42
CA LEU A 146 -6.27 -20.15 11.81
C LEU A 146 -7.39 -20.23 10.77
N LYS A 147 -7.80 -21.43 10.34
CA LYS A 147 -8.78 -21.61 9.24
C LYS A 147 -10.07 -20.82 9.47
N GLU A 148 -10.57 -20.80 10.70
CA GLU A 148 -11.81 -20.11 11.05
C GLU A 148 -11.60 -18.70 11.63
N ASP A 149 -10.35 -18.31 11.87
CA ASP A 149 -10.00 -17.02 12.46
C ASP A 149 -10.39 -15.86 11.53
N LYS A 150 -11.10 -14.88 12.07
CA LYS A 150 -11.62 -13.74 11.30
C LYS A 150 -10.50 -12.86 10.76
N PHE A 151 -9.40 -12.70 11.49
CA PHE A 151 -8.27 -11.87 11.08
C PHE A 151 -7.40 -12.60 10.05
N TYR A 152 -7.29 -13.93 10.13
CA TYR A 152 -6.69 -14.71 9.06
C TYR A 152 -7.51 -14.68 7.76
N LYS A 153 -8.85 -14.79 7.85
CA LYS A 153 -9.72 -14.62 6.67
C LYS A 153 -9.58 -13.22 6.06
N TRP A 154 -9.47 -12.20 6.91
CA TRP A 154 -9.21 -10.82 6.50
C TRP A 154 -7.87 -10.68 5.74
N ILE A 155 -6.75 -11.16 6.29
CA ILE A 155 -5.44 -11.02 5.63
C ILE A 155 -5.38 -11.78 4.29
N CYS A 156 -6.15 -12.88 4.16
CA CYS A 156 -6.33 -13.57 2.88
C CYS A 156 -7.08 -12.72 1.85
N LYS A 157 -8.13 -11.99 2.27
CA LYS A 157 -8.85 -11.06 1.39
C LYS A 157 -7.91 -9.94 0.90
N VAL A 158 -7.14 -9.36 1.82
CA VAL A 158 -6.12 -8.35 1.50
C VAL A 158 -5.13 -8.88 0.46
N LYS A 159 -4.61 -10.10 0.64
CA LYS A 159 -3.74 -10.76 -0.36
C LYS A 159 -4.40 -10.81 -1.73
N ILE A 160 -5.64 -11.29 -1.82
CA ILE A 160 -6.38 -11.39 -3.08
C ILE A 160 -6.52 -10.01 -3.72
N ASP A 161 -6.86 -8.99 -2.93
CA ASP A 161 -7.03 -7.63 -3.46
C ASP A 161 -5.69 -7.05 -3.96
N ILE A 162 -4.57 -7.32 -3.29
CA ILE A 162 -3.22 -6.92 -3.77
C ILE A 162 -2.82 -7.68 -5.03
N GLU A 163 -3.24 -8.94 -5.18
CA GLU A 163 -3.00 -9.73 -6.40
C GLU A 163 -3.78 -9.17 -7.60
N LYS A 164 -4.93 -8.52 -7.37
CA LYS A 164 -5.68 -7.78 -8.40
C LYS A 164 -5.01 -6.49 -8.84
N LEU A 165 -4.06 -5.96 -8.07
CA LEU A 165 -3.22 -4.85 -8.51
C LEU A 165 -2.18 -5.38 -9.51
N GLU A 166 -2.59 -5.97 -10.63
CA GLU A 166 -1.68 -6.66 -11.57
C GLU A 166 -0.42 -5.83 -11.90
N ARG A 167 0.74 -6.21 -11.32
CA ARG A 167 2.03 -5.55 -11.63
C ARG A 167 2.38 -5.60 -13.11
N ASN A 168 1.96 -6.67 -13.80
CA ASN A 168 2.25 -6.89 -15.22
C ASN A 168 1.32 -6.08 -16.11
N GLU A 169 0.02 -6.02 -15.82
CA GLU A 169 -0.92 -5.12 -16.49
C GLU A 169 -0.56 -3.65 -16.24
N PHE A 170 0.04 -3.32 -15.09
CA PHE A 170 0.46 -1.96 -14.78
C PHE A 170 1.78 -1.54 -15.45
N ALA A 171 2.82 -2.38 -15.44
CA ALA A 171 4.03 -2.12 -16.23
C ALA A 171 3.69 -2.07 -17.74
N HIS A 172 2.73 -2.90 -18.18
CA HIS A 172 2.14 -2.83 -19.50
C HIS A 172 1.39 -1.51 -19.71
N ASN A 173 0.57 -1.06 -18.77
CA ASN A 173 -0.21 0.19 -18.84
C ASN A 173 0.64 1.47 -18.80
N ASN A 174 1.67 1.53 -17.96
CA ASN A 174 2.66 2.61 -17.99
C ASN A 174 3.45 2.61 -19.30
N SER A 175 3.79 1.43 -19.80
CA SER A 175 4.35 1.27 -21.13
C SER A 175 3.34 1.69 -22.21
N LEU A 176 2.04 1.40 -22.07
CA LEU A 176 0.97 1.79 -23.00
C LEU A 176 0.72 3.31 -22.99
N ILE A 177 0.86 3.99 -21.85
CA ILE A 177 0.79 5.45 -21.76
C ILE A 177 1.98 6.05 -22.47
N MET A 178 3.19 5.57 -22.16
CA MET A 178 4.42 5.93 -22.87
C MET A 178 4.35 5.63 -24.38
N GLN A 179 3.68 4.55 -24.76
CA GLN A 179 3.52 4.12 -26.14
C GLN A 179 2.36 4.82 -26.86
N ASN A 180 1.31 5.29 -26.19
CA ASN A 180 0.27 6.16 -26.76
C ASN A 180 0.82 7.56 -27.11
N PHE A 181 2.09 7.83 -26.78
CA PHE A 181 2.89 8.94 -27.28
C PHE A 181 3.60 8.62 -28.60
N LEU A 182 3.55 7.37 -29.07
CA LEU A 182 4.02 6.95 -30.38
C LEU A 182 2.85 6.98 -31.39
N PRO A 183 3.04 7.50 -32.61
CA PRO A 183 1.95 7.65 -33.57
C PRO A 183 1.40 6.29 -34.00
N LYS A 184 0.07 6.17 -33.99
CA LYS A 184 -0.77 5.12 -34.61
C LYS A 184 -0.48 3.69 -34.16
N ASN A 185 -1.33 3.17 -33.28
CA ASN A 185 -1.81 1.79 -33.39
C ASN A 185 -3.29 1.74 -32.98
N ASN A 186 -4.16 1.40 -33.92
CA ASN A 186 -5.62 1.38 -33.81
C ASN A 186 -6.13 0.16 -33.00
N GLY A 187 -5.62 -0.04 -31.78
CA GLY A 187 -6.02 -1.18 -30.96
C GLY A 187 -5.61 -1.13 -29.50
N ARG A 188 -5.35 0.06 -28.92
CA ARG A 188 -4.86 0.17 -27.54
C ARG A 188 -5.98 0.47 -26.53
N GLU A 189 -5.80 -0.10 -25.34
CA GLU A 189 -6.72 -0.07 -24.20
C GLU A 189 -7.14 1.33 -23.76
N ASN A 190 -8.30 1.39 -23.10
CA ASN A 190 -9.09 2.58 -22.89
C ASN A 190 -8.46 3.44 -21.78
N PHE A 191 -7.89 4.61 -22.12
CA PHE A 191 -7.35 5.60 -21.16
C PHE A 191 -8.32 5.95 -20.00
N LYS A 192 -9.62 5.68 -20.18
CA LYS A 192 -10.66 5.78 -19.16
C LYS A 192 -10.46 4.84 -17.96
N GLU A 193 -9.78 3.71 -18.11
CA GLU A 193 -9.52 2.78 -17.00
C GLU A 193 -8.40 3.32 -16.10
N LEU A 194 -7.38 3.95 -16.68
CA LEU A 194 -6.32 4.64 -15.94
C LEU A 194 -6.85 5.81 -15.12
N LEU A 195 -7.87 6.51 -15.61
CA LEU A 195 -8.58 7.54 -14.85
C LEU A 195 -9.31 7.00 -13.62
N LYS A 196 -9.58 5.70 -13.52
CA LYS A 196 -10.21 5.08 -12.35
C LYS A 196 -9.21 4.62 -11.30
N MET A 197 -7.92 4.59 -11.60
CA MET A 197 -6.89 4.07 -10.69
C MET A 197 -6.83 4.75 -9.32
N PRO A 198 -6.99 6.09 -9.18
CA PRO A 198 -7.02 6.72 -7.86
C PRO A 198 -8.12 6.14 -6.97
N ASN A 199 -9.28 5.79 -7.53
CA ASN A 199 -10.38 5.18 -6.78
C ASN A 199 -10.03 3.76 -6.32
N LEU A 200 -9.34 2.98 -7.16
CA LEU A 200 -8.85 1.66 -6.75
C LEU A 200 -7.81 1.79 -5.63
N LEU A 201 -6.85 2.71 -5.79
CA LEU A 201 -5.82 2.98 -4.77
C LEU A 201 -6.43 3.48 -3.46
N LEU A 202 -7.49 4.30 -3.51
CA LEU A 202 -8.25 4.74 -2.35
C LEU A 202 -8.80 3.56 -1.55
N ILE A 203 -9.36 2.55 -2.22
CA ILE A 203 -9.85 1.32 -1.55
C ILE A 203 -8.71 0.63 -0.81
N HIS A 204 -7.54 0.51 -1.44
CA HIS A 204 -6.36 -0.10 -0.80
C HIS A 204 -5.82 0.72 0.38
N ASN A 205 -5.82 2.05 0.30
CA ASN A 205 -5.37 2.89 1.41
C ASN A 205 -6.31 2.81 2.61
N LYS A 206 -7.63 2.76 2.38
CA LYS A 206 -8.61 2.56 3.46
C LYS A 206 -8.38 1.23 4.18
N ILE A 207 -8.19 0.15 3.43
CA ILE A 207 -7.79 -1.17 3.97
C ILE A 207 -6.55 -1.06 4.86
N ILE A 208 -5.47 -0.41 4.40
CA ILE A 208 -4.23 -0.28 5.19
C ILE A 208 -4.45 0.50 6.49
N VAL A 209 -5.20 1.59 6.44
CA VAL A 209 -5.33 2.55 7.55
C VAL A 209 -6.35 2.09 8.58
N GLU A 210 -7.52 1.63 8.14
CA GLU A 210 -8.62 1.21 9.02
C GLU A 210 -8.35 -0.16 9.64
N GLU A 211 -7.57 -1.02 8.97
CA GLU A 211 -7.42 -2.43 9.37
C GLU A 211 -6.04 -2.75 9.99
N ILE A 212 -5.26 -1.74 10.39
CA ILE A 212 -4.03 -1.95 11.16
C ILE A 212 -4.32 -2.65 12.50
N TYR A 213 -5.49 -2.38 13.09
CA TYR A 213 -5.97 -3.08 14.28
C TYR A 213 -6.12 -4.59 14.03
N ASN A 214 -6.70 -4.98 12.88
CA ASN A 214 -6.83 -6.39 12.50
C ASN A 214 -5.47 -7.06 12.34
N LEU A 215 -4.46 -6.31 11.85
CA LEU A 215 -3.09 -6.81 11.79
C LEU A 215 -2.52 -7.06 13.18
N VAL A 216 -2.68 -6.12 14.12
CA VAL A 216 -2.20 -6.28 15.50
C VAL A 216 -2.82 -7.51 16.15
N GLU A 217 -4.15 -7.66 16.04
CA GLU A 217 -4.88 -8.79 16.59
C GLU A 217 -4.44 -10.13 15.99
N LEU A 218 -4.18 -10.18 14.68
CA LEU A 218 -3.65 -11.37 14.03
C LEU A 218 -2.28 -11.75 14.59
N VAL A 219 -1.38 -10.77 14.77
CA VAL A 219 -0.02 -11.03 15.25
C VAL A 219 -0.05 -11.45 16.73
N GLU A 220 -0.85 -10.80 17.57
CA GLU A 220 -1.10 -11.22 18.95
C GLU A 220 -1.65 -12.64 19.01
N LYS A 221 -2.60 -12.99 18.12
CA LYS A 221 -3.11 -14.36 18.03
C LYS A 221 -2.00 -15.35 17.70
N LEU A 222 -1.13 -15.03 16.75
CA LEU A 222 0.01 -15.87 16.38
C LEU A 222 1.01 -16.05 17.53
N GLU A 223 1.24 -15.05 18.37
CA GLU A 223 2.05 -15.20 19.60
C GLU A 223 1.46 -16.24 20.55
N THR A 224 0.14 -16.35 20.66
CA THR A 224 -0.50 -17.36 21.53
C THR A 224 -0.45 -18.79 20.98
N LEU A 225 -0.08 -18.97 19.72
CA LEU A 225 -0.03 -20.27 19.04
C LEU A 225 1.38 -20.89 19.01
N ILE A 226 2.39 -20.15 19.48
CA ILE A 226 3.81 -20.56 19.56
C ILE A 226 4.17 -20.78 21.02
#